data_AF-A0A7C6UB74-F1
#
_entry.id   AF-A0A7C6UB74-F1
#
_cell.length_a   1.000
_cell.length_b   1.000
_cell.length_c   1.000
_cell.angle_alpha   90.00
_cell.angle_beta   90.00
_cell.angle_gamma   90.00
#
_symmetry.space_group_name_H-M   'P 1'
#
loop_
_entity.id
_entity.type
_entity.pdbx_description
1 polymer ?
#
loop_
_entity_poly.entity_id
_entity_poly.type
_entity_poly.pdbx_seq_one_letter_code
_entity_poly.pdbx_strand_id
1 'polypeptide(L)'
;MRWQDYLILLLLLGAYVIYLVMGKNRPGSRSRRRREQLTRREETALSRLKVKGYQLNEAHPKVPVTITVDHKSRQFNYQGAFTVRKGGKNYLVKIKRGDSSPLASASLRHEMLLDYLFFQLEGILIYDPEKEKFQELHFKFGGNGPGSEQRMLQVVLLILIAIGVAILYRIIGGS
;
A
#
# COMPACT_ATOMS: atom_id res chain seq x y z
N MET A 1 -23.14 29.23 -22.74
CA MET A 1 -22.74 28.89 -21.35
C MET A 1 -22.24 30.15 -20.68
N ARG A 2 -22.71 30.44 -19.47
CA ARG A 2 -22.27 31.61 -18.70
C ARG A 2 -20.84 31.35 -18.21
N TRP A 3 -20.02 32.39 -18.07
CA TRP A 3 -18.62 32.25 -17.59
C TRP A 3 -18.52 31.49 -16.25
N GLN A 4 -19.58 31.57 -15.45
CA GLN A 4 -19.76 30.85 -14.18
C GLN A 4 -19.72 29.33 -14.34
N ASP A 5 -20.20 28.80 -15.47
CA ASP A 5 -20.23 27.36 -15.74
C ASP A 5 -18.81 26.78 -15.85
N TYR A 6 -17.87 27.52 -16.44
CA TYR A 6 -16.46 27.12 -16.56
C TYR A 6 -15.73 27.12 -15.22
N LEU A 7 -16.05 28.09 -14.35
CA LEU A 7 -15.48 28.14 -13.00
C LEU A 7 -15.93 26.95 -12.15
N ILE A 8 -17.20 26.57 -12.27
CA ILE A 8 -17.76 25.41 -11.56
C ILE A 8 -17.12 24.11 -12.08
N LEU A 9 -16.91 24.00 -13.40
CA LEU A 9 -16.30 22.82 -14.02
C LEU A 9 -14.83 22.68 -13.62
N LEU A 10 -14.07 23.78 -13.59
CA LEU A 10 -12.68 23.80 -13.13
C LEU A 10 -12.56 23.42 -11.65
N LEU A 11 -13.48 23.91 -10.81
CA LEU A 11 -13.50 23.60 -9.38
C LEU A 11 -13.83 22.12 -9.13
N LEU A 12 -14.78 21.55 -9.86
CA LEU A 12 -15.11 20.11 -9.79
C LEU A 12 -13.96 19.23 -10.29
N LEU A 13 -13.30 19.62 -11.38
CA LEU A 13 -12.13 18.91 -11.90
C LEU A 13 -10.97 18.93 -10.89
N GLY A 14 -10.70 20.09 -10.29
CA GLY A 14 -9.70 20.26 -9.24
C GLY A 14 -10.00 19.40 -8.01
N ALA A 15 -11.24 19.42 -7.53
CA ALA A 15 -11.68 18.59 -6.41
C ALA A 15 -11.54 17.09 -6.71
N TYR A 16 -11.83 16.66 -7.94
CA TYR A 16 -11.69 15.27 -8.37
C TYR A 16 -10.21 14.83 -8.43
N VAL A 17 -9.32 15.67 -8.96
CA VAL A 17 -7.87 15.40 -8.96
C VAL A 17 -7.32 15.32 -7.53
N ILE A 18 -7.74 16.24 -6.65
CA ILE A 18 -7.36 16.23 -5.23
C ILE A 18 -7.87 14.93 -4.56
N TYR A 19 -9.11 14.53 -4.82
CA TYR A 19 -9.68 13.29 -4.31
C TYR A 19 -8.88 12.05 -4.76
N LEU A 20 -8.48 11.97 -6.03
CA LEU A 20 -7.67 10.87 -6.56
C LEU A 20 -6.26 10.81 -5.95
N VAL A 21 -5.62 11.96 -5.75
CA VAL A 21 -4.29 12.04 -5.16
C VAL A 21 -4.32 11.74 -3.65
N MET A 22 -5.36 12.20 -2.94
CA MET A 22 -5.56 11.92 -1.52
C MET A 22 -5.98 10.46 -1.26
N GLY A 23 -6.66 9.80 -2.19
CA GLY A 23 -7.10 8.40 -2.06
C GLY A 23 -5.96 7.37 -2.05
N LYS A 24 -4.79 7.70 -2.62
CA LYS A 24 -3.62 6.80 -2.70
C LYS A 24 -2.69 6.89 -1.49
N ASN A 25 -2.88 7.93 -0.68
CA ASN A 25 -2.24 8.10 0.61
C ASN A 25 -3.32 8.00 1.68
N ARG A 26 -3.89 6.81 1.90
CA ARG A 26 -4.48 6.54 3.21
C ARG A 26 -3.29 6.32 4.15
N PRO A 27 -2.86 7.30 4.98
CA PRO A 27 -2.15 6.92 6.18
C PRO A 27 -3.17 6.09 6.94
N GLY A 28 -3.03 4.75 6.89
CA GLY A 28 -3.74 3.86 7.78
C GLY A 28 -3.69 4.50 9.16
N SER A 29 -4.88 4.79 9.70
CA SER A 29 -5.12 5.54 10.93
C SER A 29 -3.90 5.45 11.83
N ARG A 30 -3.06 6.50 11.82
CA ARG A 30 -1.94 6.65 12.75
C ARG A 30 -2.55 6.98 14.09
N SER A 31 -3.29 6.02 14.62
CA SER A 31 -3.56 5.89 16.03
C SER A 31 -2.18 6.04 16.67
N ARG A 32 -2.03 7.09 17.48
CA ARG A 32 -0.92 7.26 18.41
C ARG A 32 -0.98 6.09 19.39
N ARG A 33 -0.69 4.89 18.91
CA ARG A 33 -0.62 3.67 19.69
C ARG A 33 0.68 3.80 20.44
N ARG A 34 0.54 3.70 21.77
CA ARG A 34 1.61 3.32 22.70
C ARG A 34 2.55 2.39 21.95
N ARG A 35 3.80 2.81 21.73
CA ARG A 35 4.80 1.96 21.05
C ARG A 35 4.88 0.66 21.85
N GLU A 36 4.24 -0.38 21.34
CA GLU A 36 4.45 -1.73 21.86
C GLU A 36 5.95 -1.98 21.77
N GLN A 37 6.55 -2.39 22.88
CA GLN A 37 8.00 -2.60 22.94
C GLN A 37 8.34 -3.77 22.04
N LEU A 38 9.32 -3.56 21.17
CA LEU A 38 9.88 -4.62 20.37
C LEU A 38 10.54 -5.64 21.29
N THR A 39 10.43 -6.92 20.92
CA THR A 39 11.20 -7.97 21.59
C THR A 39 12.70 -7.76 21.35
N ARG A 40 13.57 -8.29 22.21
CA ARG A 40 15.04 -8.18 22.03
C ARG A 40 15.52 -8.61 20.63
N ARG A 41 14.88 -9.61 20.03
CA ARG A 41 15.20 -10.07 18.66
C ARG A 41 14.80 -9.03 17.60
N GLU A 42 13.64 -8.41 17.76
CA GLU A 42 13.17 -7.33 16.89
C GLU A 42 14.00 -6.05 17.05
N GLU A 43 14.42 -5.72 18.27
CA GLU A 43 15.33 -4.59 18.52
C GLU A 43 16.67 -4.78 17.82
N THR A 44 17.26 -5.98 17.88
CA THR A 44 18.49 -6.32 17.15
C THR A 44 18.32 -6.24 15.64
N ALA A 45 17.18 -6.71 15.12
CA ALA A 45 16.88 -6.58 13.70
C ALA A 45 16.74 -5.09 13.30
N LEU A 46 16.04 -4.31 14.12
CA LEU A 46 15.83 -2.89 13.88
C LEU A 46 17.14 -2.10 13.96
N SER A 47 18.02 -2.38 14.91
CA SER A 47 19.31 -1.68 15.03
C SER A 47 20.16 -1.88 13.78
N ARG A 48 20.20 -3.09 13.23
CA ARG A 48 20.90 -3.39 11.97
C ARG A 48 20.25 -2.71 10.77
N LEU A 49 18.92 -2.63 10.73
CA LEU A 49 18.20 -1.89 9.69
C LEU A 49 18.47 -0.37 9.79
N LYS A 50 18.56 0.19 11.00
CA LYS A 50 18.90 1.60 11.21
C LYS A 50 20.27 1.96 10.64
N VAL A 51 21.28 1.11 10.83
CA VAL A 51 22.61 1.29 10.22
C VAL A 51 22.53 1.34 8.68
N LYS A 52 21.58 0.60 8.08
CA LYS A 52 21.32 0.61 6.63
C LYS A 52 20.39 1.74 6.16
N GLY A 53 20.07 2.70 7.03
CA GLY A 53 19.24 3.87 6.72
C GLY A 53 17.73 3.63 6.76
N TYR A 54 17.26 2.53 7.36
CA TYR A 54 15.84 2.30 7.58
C TYR A 54 15.37 2.95 8.89
N GLN A 55 14.14 3.47 8.89
CA GLN A 55 13.53 4.07 10.06
C GLN A 55 12.33 3.23 10.51
N LEU A 56 12.17 3.04 11.83
CA LEU A 56 10.99 2.38 12.38
C LEU A 56 9.75 3.23 12.08
N ASN A 57 8.73 2.63 11.46
CA ASN A 57 7.44 3.26 11.23
C ASN A 57 6.43 2.87 12.32
N GLU A 58 6.18 1.56 12.49
CA GLU A 58 5.24 1.04 13.50
C GLU A 58 5.73 -0.30 14.06
N ALA A 59 5.64 -0.48 15.38
CA ALA A 59 5.83 -1.77 16.03
C ALA A 59 4.48 -2.48 16.12
N HIS A 60 4.46 -3.78 15.81
CA HIS A 60 3.29 -4.65 15.91
C HIS A 60 2.03 -4.11 15.23
N PRO A 61 2.09 -3.78 13.92
CA PRO A 61 0.94 -3.23 13.20
C PRO A 61 -0.21 -4.25 13.17
N LYS A 62 -1.43 -3.77 13.44
CA LYS A 62 -2.65 -4.59 13.50
C LYS A 62 -3.64 -4.16 12.43
N VAL A 63 -4.07 -5.12 11.61
CA VAL A 63 -5.10 -4.95 10.58
C VAL A 63 -6.36 -5.68 11.06
N PRO A 64 -7.49 -4.97 11.30
CA PRO A 64 -8.74 -5.62 11.65
C PRO A 64 -9.29 -6.35 10.42
N VAL A 65 -9.69 -7.61 10.60
CA VAL A 65 -10.24 -8.47 9.56
C VAL A 65 -11.61 -8.95 10.02
N THR A 66 -12.62 -8.73 9.18
CA THR A 66 -13.96 -9.26 9.38
C THR A 66 -14.18 -10.37 8.37
N ILE A 67 -14.46 -11.58 8.84
CA ILE A 67 -14.87 -12.70 8.00
C ILE A 67 -16.36 -12.95 8.25
N THR A 68 -17.13 -13.09 7.18
CA THR A 68 -18.55 -13.48 7.24
C THR A 68 -18.69 -14.90 6.73
N VAL A 69 -19.19 -15.80 7.57
CA VAL A 69 -19.50 -17.20 7.23
C VAL A 69 -20.95 -17.46 7.58
N ASP A 70 -21.75 -17.92 6.61
CA ASP A 70 -23.17 -18.23 6.80
C ASP A 70 -23.93 -17.13 7.57
N HIS A 71 -23.76 -15.88 7.11
CA HIS A 71 -24.41 -14.68 7.68
C HIS A 71 -23.94 -14.28 9.09
N LYS A 72 -22.95 -14.99 9.65
CA LYS A 72 -22.30 -14.63 10.94
C LYS A 72 -20.96 -13.96 10.67
N SER A 73 -20.81 -12.74 11.18
CA SER A 73 -19.55 -12.00 11.11
C SER A 73 -18.67 -12.31 12.32
N ARG A 74 -17.39 -12.62 12.08
CA ARG A 74 -16.34 -12.76 13.10
C ARG A 74 -15.23 -11.77 12.82
N GLN A 75 -14.78 -11.07 13.85
CA GLN A 75 -13.67 -10.12 13.76
C GLN A 75 -12.44 -10.67 14.47
N PHE A 76 -11.27 -10.50 13.85
CA PHE A 76 -9.98 -10.72 14.48
C PHE A 76 -8.96 -9.70 13.96
N ASN A 77 -7.85 -9.54 14.67
CA ASN A 77 -6.76 -8.67 14.25
C ASN A 77 -5.62 -9.50 13.68
N TYR A 78 -5.23 -9.22 12.44
CA TYR A 78 -4.00 -9.74 11.86
C TYR A 78 -2.83 -8.85 12.27
N GLN A 79 -1.79 -9.43 12.87
CA GLN A 79 -0.68 -8.68 13.46
C GLN A 79 0.66 -9.05 12.83
N GLY A 80 1.40 -8.04 12.40
CA GLY A 80 2.78 -8.17 11.90
C GLY A 80 3.81 -7.93 13.00
N ALA A 81 5.09 -8.16 12.73
CA ALA A 81 6.15 -7.88 13.70
C ALA A 81 6.44 -6.37 13.80
N PHE A 82 6.95 -5.74 12.75
CA PHE A 82 7.09 -4.28 12.68
C PHE A 82 7.26 -3.79 11.25
N THR A 83 7.00 -2.51 11.00
CA THR A 83 7.22 -1.87 9.70
C THR A 83 8.36 -0.85 9.76
N VAL A 84 9.10 -0.76 8.66
CA VAL A 84 10.18 0.22 8.49
C VAL A 84 10.00 1.00 7.19
N ARG A 85 10.60 2.19 7.13
CA ARG A 85 10.58 3.06 5.96
C ARG A 85 12.00 3.37 5.49
N LYS A 86 12.22 3.34 4.18
CA LYS A 86 13.47 3.80 3.54
C LYS A 86 13.18 4.35 2.15
N GLY A 87 13.71 5.53 1.85
CA GLY A 87 13.55 6.15 0.52
C GLY A 87 12.09 6.33 0.10
N GLY A 88 11.21 6.66 1.05
CA GLY A 88 9.77 6.84 0.80
C GLY A 88 8.94 5.55 0.83
N LYS A 89 9.55 4.38 0.68
CA LYS A 89 8.89 3.05 0.65
C LYS A 89 8.76 2.45 2.04
N ASN A 90 7.66 1.73 2.29
CA ASN A 90 7.43 1.01 3.53
C ASN A 90 7.63 -0.50 3.34
N TYR A 91 8.08 -1.16 4.40
CA TYR A 91 8.41 -2.57 4.40
C TYR A 91 7.89 -3.22 5.66
N LEU A 92 7.33 -4.41 5.53
CA LEU A 92 7.06 -5.27 6.69
C LEU A 92 8.34 -6.04 7.01
N VAL A 93 8.81 -5.99 8.25
CA VAL A 93 9.94 -6.81 8.68
C VAL A 93 9.41 -8.06 9.35
N LYS A 94 9.97 -9.22 8.99
CA LYS A 94 9.61 -10.51 9.55
C LYS A 94 10.87 -11.24 9.99
N ILE A 95 10.84 -11.78 11.21
CA ILE A 95 11.98 -12.50 11.77
C ILE A 95 11.74 -13.98 11.56
N LYS A 96 12.69 -14.63 10.88
CA LYS A 96 12.72 -16.08 10.72
C LYS A 96 12.83 -16.74 12.10
N ARG A 97 11.89 -17.65 12.43
CA ARG A 97 11.89 -18.39 13.70
C ARG A 97 12.36 -19.83 13.48
N GLY A 98 13.51 -20.18 14.06
CA GLY A 98 14.07 -21.53 14.03
C GLY A 98 14.54 -21.98 12.65
N ASP A 99 14.60 -23.31 12.46
CA ASP A 99 15.01 -23.98 11.23
C ASP A 99 13.92 -23.89 10.15
N SER A 100 13.48 -22.65 9.90
CA SER A 100 12.35 -22.40 9.04
C SER A 100 12.71 -22.87 7.65
N SER A 101 11.82 -23.73 7.17
CA SER A 101 11.75 -24.27 5.83
C SER A 101 12.24 -23.26 4.78
N PRO A 102 12.95 -23.71 3.73
CA PRO A 102 13.53 -22.82 2.71
C PRO A 102 12.52 -21.76 2.26
N LEU A 103 12.98 -20.59 1.78
CA LEU A 103 12.08 -19.53 1.33
C LEU A 103 11.04 -20.00 0.28
N ALA A 104 11.32 -21.13 -0.38
CA ALA A 104 10.46 -21.80 -1.35
C ALA A 104 9.32 -22.65 -0.73
N SER A 105 9.29 -22.86 0.59
CA SER A 105 8.27 -23.71 1.22
C SER A 105 6.87 -23.15 1.00
N ALA A 106 5.89 -24.03 0.76
CA ALA A 106 4.51 -23.63 0.48
C ALA A 106 3.91 -22.82 1.65
N SER A 107 4.21 -23.22 2.89
CA SER A 107 3.72 -22.54 4.08
C SER A 107 4.26 -21.12 4.20
N LEU A 108 5.57 -20.91 3.98
CA LEU A 108 6.14 -19.57 4.02
C LEU A 108 5.58 -18.71 2.88
N ARG A 109 5.45 -19.25 1.66
CA ARG A 109 4.86 -18.52 0.53
C ARG A 109 3.43 -18.07 0.81
N HIS A 110 2.61 -18.95 1.40
CA HIS A 110 1.25 -18.60 1.80
C HIS A 110 1.25 -17.49 2.86
N GLU A 111 2.08 -17.63 3.89
CA GLU A 111 2.19 -16.64 4.95
C GLU A 111 2.65 -15.27 4.42
N MET A 112 3.66 -15.22 3.54
CA MET A 112 4.13 -13.98 2.94
C MET A 112 3.09 -13.36 2.01
N LEU A 113 2.29 -14.18 1.30
CA LEU A 113 1.23 -13.69 0.45
C LEU A 113 0.10 -13.05 1.28
N LEU A 114 -0.23 -13.64 2.43
CA LEU A 114 -1.18 -13.06 3.39
C LEU A 114 -0.65 -11.73 3.95
N ASP A 115 0.62 -11.70 4.39
CA ASP A 115 1.27 -10.47 4.86
C ASP A 115 1.19 -9.36 3.78
N TYR A 116 1.51 -9.71 2.53
CA TYR A 116 1.43 -8.78 1.41
C TYR A 116 -0.01 -8.28 1.18
N LEU A 117 -1.01 -9.17 1.26
CA LEU A 117 -2.42 -8.83 1.08
C LEU A 117 -2.94 -7.89 2.18
N PHE A 118 -2.60 -8.17 3.45
CA PHE A 118 -3.11 -7.41 4.59
C PHE A 118 -2.43 -6.05 4.75
N PHE A 119 -1.11 -5.98 4.56
CA PHE A 119 -0.37 -4.74 4.80
C PHE A 119 -0.20 -3.87 3.55
N GLN A 120 -0.32 -4.45 2.35
CA GLN A 120 -0.22 -3.73 1.05
C GLN A 120 1.02 -2.83 0.94
N LEU A 121 2.16 -3.28 1.47
CA LEU A 121 3.42 -2.55 1.45
C LEU A 121 4.25 -2.88 0.20
N GLU A 122 5.30 -2.10 -0.03
CA GLU A 122 6.17 -2.22 -1.21
C GLU A 122 7.03 -3.50 -1.20
N GLY A 123 7.24 -4.10 -0.04
CA GLY A 123 7.95 -5.38 0.10
C GLY A 123 7.99 -5.90 1.53
N ILE A 124 8.53 -7.11 1.67
CA ILE A 124 8.75 -7.78 2.96
C ILE A 124 10.25 -8.01 3.15
N LEU A 125 10.78 -7.61 4.30
CA LEU A 125 12.16 -7.84 4.70
C LEU A 125 12.20 -9.02 5.68
N ILE A 126 12.73 -10.15 5.23
CA ILE A 126 12.96 -11.30 6.09
C ILE A 126 14.34 -11.17 6.72
N TYR A 127 14.38 -11.15 8.05
CA TYR A 127 15.61 -11.22 8.83
C TYR A 127 15.89 -12.66 9.25
N ASP A 128 17.04 -13.18 8.83
CA ASP A 128 17.60 -14.44 9.30
C ASP A 128 18.61 -14.13 10.43
N PRO A 129 18.27 -14.42 11.70
CA PRO A 129 19.15 -14.14 12.82
C PRO A 129 20.36 -15.07 12.89
N GLU A 130 20.32 -16.26 12.29
CA GLU A 130 21.44 -17.22 12.29
C GLU A 130 22.51 -16.80 11.28
N LYS A 131 22.07 -16.32 10.11
CA LYS A 131 22.97 -15.85 9.04
C LYS A 131 23.25 -14.35 9.10
N GLU A 132 22.62 -13.64 10.04
CA GLU A 132 22.60 -12.18 10.18
C GLU A 132 22.28 -11.42 8.87
N LYS A 133 21.42 -11.99 8.04
CA LYS A 133 21.12 -11.46 6.69
C LYS A 133 19.68 -11.01 6.57
N PHE A 134 19.48 -9.97 5.78
CA PHE A 134 18.16 -9.51 5.35
C PHE A 134 17.94 -9.94 3.90
N GLN A 135 16.75 -10.45 3.62
CA GLN A 135 16.29 -10.77 2.28
C GLN A 135 15.04 -9.95 1.98
N GLU A 136 15.07 -9.21 0.87
CA GLU A 136 13.94 -8.41 0.42
C GLU A 136 13.11 -9.23 -0.56
N LEU A 137 11.82 -9.34 -0.27
CA LEU A 137 10.83 -10.03 -1.10
C LEU A 137 9.90 -9.00 -1.72
N HIS A 138 9.73 -9.12 -3.03
CA HIS A 138 8.74 -8.38 -3.80
C HIS A 138 7.84 -9.37 -4.52
N PHE A 139 6.53 -9.11 -4.45
CA PHE A 139 5.54 -9.87 -5.21
C PHE A 139 5.31 -9.18 -6.55
N LYS A 140 5.44 -9.95 -7.63
CA LYS A 140 4.95 -9.59 -8.96
C LYS A 140 3.96 -10.66 -9.38
N PHE A 141 2.72 -10.26 -9.62
CA PHE A 141 1.68 -11.15 -10.12
C PHE A 141 1.72 -11.10 -11.64
N GLY A 142 1.87 -12.26 -12.29
CA GLY A 142 1.71 -12.39 -13.73
C GLY A 142 0.22 -12.45 -14.09
N GLY A 143 -0.17 -11.72 -15.13
CA GLY A 143 -1.56 -11.57 -15.55
C GLY A 143 -2.01 -10.11 -15.49
N ASN A 144 -2.94 -9.73 -16.37
CA ASN A 144 -3.57 -8.40 -16.37
C ASN A 144 -4.31 -8.20 -15.05
N GLY A 145 -3.60 -7.75 -14.02
CA GLY A 145 -4.21 -7.39 -12.76
C GLY A 145 -5.27 -6.30 -13.00
N PRO A 146 -6.31 -6.22 -12.16
CA PRO A 146 -7.43 -5.28 -12.30
C PRO A 146 -6.99 -3.79 -12.33
N GLY A 147 -5.75 -3.50 -11.97
CA GLY A 147 -5.15 -2.17 -12.12
C GLY A 147 -4.84 -1.76 -13.56
N SER A 148 -4.77 -2.69 -14.52
CA SER A 148 -4.55 -2.39 -15.94
C SER A 148 -5.83 -1.90 -16.61
N GLU A 149 -6.96 -2.55 -16.34
CA GLU A 149 -8.28 -2.12 -16.81
C GLU A 149 -8.69 -0.77 -16.21
N GLN A 150 -8.45 -0.55 -14.91
CA GLN A 150 -8.68 0.77 -14.29
C GLN A 150 -7.82 1.88 -14.90
N ARG A 151 -6.56 1.60 -15.24
CA ARG A 151 -5.70 2.57 -15.95
C ARG A 151 -6.20 2.84 -17.37
N MET A 152 -6.69 1.81 -18.06
CA MET A 152 -7.23 1.97 -19.40
C MET A 152 -8.52 2.79 -19.38
N LEU A 153 -9.42 2.55 -18.43
CA LEU A 153 -10.61 3.38 -18.19
C LEU A 153 -10.24 4.82 -17.83
N GLN A 154 -9.20 5.05 -17.03
CA GLN A 154 -8.69 6.39 -16.73
C GLN A 154 -8.15 7.10 -17.99
N VAL A 155 -7.43 6.39 -18.85
CA VAL A 155 -6.93 6.95 -20.12
C VAL A 155 -8.09 7.27 -21.06
N VAL A 156 -9.07 6.38 -21.19
CA VAL A 156 -10.27 6.61 -22.01
C VAL A 156 -11.06 7.82 -21.49
N LEU A 157 -11.25 7.93 -20.18
CA LEU A 157 -11.92 9.08 -19.57
C LEU A 157 -11.17 10.40 -19.84
N LEU A 158 -9.84 10.41 -19.72
CA LEU A 158 -9.02 11.59 -20.03
C LEU A 158 -9.13 12.00 -21.50
N ILE A 159 -9.18 11.02 -22.41
CA ILE A 159 -9.38 11.28 -23.84
C ILE A 159 -10.77 11.89 -24.08
N LEU A 160 -11.83 11.36 -23.46
CA LEU A 160 -13.18 11.91 -23.59
C LEU A 160 -13.27 13.35 -23.05
N ILE A 161 -12.62 13.63 -21.92
CA ILE A 161 -12.54 15.00 -21.36
C ILE A 161 -11.79 15.92 -22.32
N ALA A 162 -10.64 15.50 -22.86
CA ALA A 162 -9.86 16.31 -23.80
C ALA A 162 -10.63 16.62 -25.09
N ILE A 163 -11.37 15.64 -25.63
CA ILE A 163 -12.25 15.83 -26.80
C ILE A 163 -13.36 16.83 -26.45
N GLY A 164 -14.01 16.70 -25.30
CA GLY A 164 -15.04 17.63 -24.84
C GLY A 164 -14.54 19.06 -24.74
N VAL A 165 -13.34 19.27 -24.18
CA VAL A 165 -12.70 20.59 -24.08
C VAL A 165 -12.34 21.16 -25.46
N ALA A 166 -11.82 20.35 -26.37
CA ALA A 166 -11.46 20.79 -27.72
C ALA A 166 -12.69 21.22 -28.54
N ILE A 167 -13.79 20.47 -28.44
CA ILE A 167 -15.07 20.82 -29.08
C ILE A 167 -15.59 22.14 -28.52
N LEU A 168 -15.55 22.31 -27.19
CA LEU A 168 -15.95 23.54 -26.52
C LEU A 168 -15.10 24.74 -26.96
N TYR A 169 -13.78 24.58 -27.02
CA TYR A 169 -12.87 25.63 -27.49
C TYR A 169 -13.17 26.04 -28.94
N ARG A 170 -13.47 25.07 -29.81
CA ARG A 170 -13.82 25.33 -31.22
C ARG A 170 -15.15 26.07 -31.36
N ILE A 171 -16.14 25.75 -30.54
CA ILE A 171 -17.45 26.42 -30.55
C ILE A 171 -17.33 27.86 -30.05
N ILE A 172 -16.49 28.11 -29.04
CA ILE A 172 -16.28 29.45 -28.47
C ILE A 172 -15.37 30.32 -29.36
N GLY A 173 -14.32 29.74 -29.95
CA GLY A 173 -13.36 30.46 -30.79
C GLY A 173 -13.77 30.63 -32.26
N GLY A 174 -14.85 29.98 -32.69
CA GLY A 174 -15.46 30.12 -34.02
C GLY A 174 -16.64 31.10 -34.06
N SER A 175 -16.86 31.88 -33.00
CA SER A 175 -17.86 32.96 -32.92
C SER A 175 -17.21 34.32 -33.07
#